data_AF-A0A2N3A2B7-F1
#
_entry.id   AF-A0A2N3A2B7-F1
#
_cell.length_a   1.000
_cell.length_b   1.000
_cell.length_c   1.000
_cell.angle_alpha   90.00
_cell.angle_beta   90.00
_cell.angle_gamma   90.00
#
_symmetry.space_group_name_H-M   'P 1'
#
loop_
_entity.id
_entity.type
_entity.pdbx_description
1 polymer ?
#
loop_
_entity_poly.entity_id
_entity_poly.type
_entity_poly.pdbx_seq_one_letter_code
_entity_poly.pdbx_strand_id
1 'polypeptide(L)'
;MTFMYKYLFTPVWGGGILMAIITTWNAGDSFSYDWSRGVALLFGWAMIWMSIMMVRLKSVEATQDHLVIKSFRGQKKVDYKDIEWISQLAMINPVMISLKYFDKETGESKKILILPGMSSQMFNFNFLKELEMTIFIRERLTAFNPDYSKELEPSRWIPAGLMFVTGLPIMVMVNFHFMNSI
;
A
#
# COMPACT_ATOMS: atom_id res chain seq x y z
N MET A 1 -12.92 8.09 3.05
CA MET A 1 -11.87 8.01 2.00
C MET A 1 -11.14 6.68 2.01
N THR A 2 -10.48 6.28 3.10
CA THR A 2 -9.90 4.92 3.27
C THR A 2 -10.94 3.84 2.96
N PHE A 3 -12.21 4.10 3.30
CA PHE A 3 -13.33 3.24 2.96
C PHE A 3 -13.53 3.01 1.45
N MET A 4 -13.46 4.04 0.58
CA MET A 4 -13.62 3.83 -0.86
C MET A 4 -12.49 2.98 -1.44
N TYR A 5 -11.24 3.30 -1.08
CA TYR A 5 -10.09 2.55 -1.59
C TYR A 5 -10.09 1.10 -1.09
N LYS A 6 -10.53 0.89 0.16
CA LYS A 6 -10.65 -0.44 0.75
C LYS A 6 -11.82 -1.25 0.17
N TYR A 7 -13.01 -0.66 0.06
CA TYR A 7 -14.26 -1.42 -0.11
C TYR A 7 -14.94 -1.23 -1.46
N LEU A 8 -14.58 -0.21 -2.25
CA LEU A 8 -15.16 0.03 -3.58
C LEU A 8 -14.18 -0.35 -4.68
N PHE A 9 -12.90 -0.06 -4.51
CA PHE A 9 -11.90 -0.35 -5.51
C PHE A 9 -11.70 -1.87 -5.69
N THR A 10 -11.54 -2.62 -4.61
CA THR A 10 -11.30 -4.08 -4.68
C THR A 10 -12.45 -4.86 -5.35
N PRO A 11 -13.74 -4.64 -5.03
CA PRO A 11 -14.82 -5.34 -5.72
C PRO A 11 -15.04 -4.90 -7.16
N VAL A 12 -14.79 -3.63 -7.51
CA VAL A 12 -14.92 -3.14 -8.89
C VAL A 12 -13.88 -3.81 -9.79
N TRP A 13 -12.62 -3.88 -9.33
CA TRP A 13 -11.57 -4.60 -10.05
C TRP A 13 -11.83 -6.11 -10.07
N GLY A 14 -12.23 -6.69 -8.93
CA GLY A 14 -12.62 -8.11 -8.84
C GLY A 14 -13.75 -8.50 -9.80
N GLY A 15 -14.79 -7.66 -9.92
CA GLY A 15 -15.91 -7.85 -10.82
C GLY A 15 -15.52 -7.73 -12.29
N GLY A 16 -14.68 -6.74 -12.64
CA GLY A 16 -14.13 -6.60 -13.99
C GLY A 16 -13.33 -7.83 -14.42
N ILE A 17 -12.58 -8.44 -13.50
CA ILE A 17 -11.80 -9.68 -13.75
C ILE A 17 -12.72 -10.87 -14.01
N LEU A 18 -13.74 -11.07 -13.17
CA LEU A 18 -14.71 -12.15 -13.36
C LEU A 18 -15.41 -12.02 -14.72
N MET A 19 -15.81 -10.81 -15.09
CA MET A 19 -16.39 -10.54 -16.41
C MET A 19 -15.39 -10.84 -17.54
N ALA A 20 -14.14 -10.40 -17.43
CA ALA A 20 -13.11 -10.70 -18.43
C ALA A 20 -12.91 -12.21 -18.62
N ILE A 21 -12.73 -12.96 -17.53
CA ILE A 21 -12.57 -14.42 -17.55
C ILE A 21 -13.79 -15.11 -18.18
N ILE A 22 -15.02 -14.69 -17.82
CA ILE A 22 -16.25 -15.27 -18.38
C ILE A 22 -16.34 -14.96 -19.88
N THR A 23 -16.03 -13.74 -20.30
CA THR A 23 -16.10 -13.37 -21.72
C THR A 23 -15.09 -14.12 -22.58
N THR A 24 -13.87 -14.35 -22.09
CA THR A 24 -12.82 -15.06 -22.83
C THR A 24 -13.01 -16.58 -22.81
N TRP A 25 -13.58 -17.14 -21.73
CA TRP A 25 -13.98 -18.55 -21.70
C TRP A 25 -14.99 -18.88 -22.82
N ASN A 26 -15.83 -17.91 -23.20
CA ASN A 26 -16.84 -18.08 -24.23
C ASN A 26 -16.37 -17.72 -25.65
N ALA A 27 -15.15 -17.20 -25.83
CA ALA A 27 -14.65 -16.69 -27.12
C ALA A 27 -14.19 -17.80 -28.10
N GLY A 28 -13.91 -19.01 -27.62
CA GLY A 28 -13.65 -20.20 -28.44
C GLY A 28 -12.30 -20.22 -29.19
N ASP A 29 -11.52 -19.14 -29.16
CA ASP A 29 -10.19 -19.05 -29.77
C ASP A 29 -9.07 -19.34 -28.74
N SER A 30 -8.06 -20.09 -29.17
CA SER A 30 -6.93 -20.48 -28.32
C SER A 30 -6.11 -19.27 -27.84
N PHE A 31 -5.97 -18.25 -28.68
CA PHE A 31 -5.26 -17.02 -28.34
C PHE A 31 -5.94 -16.26 -27.20
N SER A 32 -7.24 -15.96 -27.28
CA SER A 32 -7.93 -15.25 -26.19
C SER A 32 -7.96 -16.08 -24.91
N TYR A 33 -8.00 -17.41 -25.03
CA TYR A 33 -7.93 -18.30 -23.87
C TYR A 33 -6.59 -18.16 -23.12
N ASP A 34 -5.45 -18.28 -23.81
CA ASP A 34 -4.13 -18.15 -23.19
C ASP A 34 -3.86 -16.71 -22.72
N TRP A 35 -4.34 -15.71 -23.47
CA TRP A 35 -4.30 -14.32 -23.06
C TRP A 35 -5.04 -14.08 -21.74
N SER A 36 -6.25 -14.62 -21.62
CA SER A 36 -7.06 -14.46 -20.42
C SER A 36 -6.45 -15.11 -19.19
N ARG A 37 -5.77 -16.25 -19.34
CA ARG A 37 -5.03 -16.91 -18.26
C ARG A 37 -3.88 -16.05 -17.77
N GLY A 38 -3.10 -15.47 -18.68
CA GLY A 38 -1.99 -14.59 -18.32
C GLY A 38 -2.47 -13.33 -17.59
N VAL A 39 -3.55 -12.74 -18.09
CA VAL A 39 -4.23 -11.61 -17.45
C VAL A 39 -4.75 -11.99 -16.05
N ALA A 40 -5.41 -13.14 -15.91
CA ALA A 40 -5.93 -13.63 -14.64
C ALA A 40 -4.81 -13.85 -13.59
N LEU A 41 -3.64 -14.35 -14.00
CA LEU A 41 -2.49 -14.51 -13.11
C LEU A 41 -1.92 -13.18 -12.62
N LEU A 42 -1.72 -12.22 -13.53
CA LEU A 42 -1.27 -10.86 -13.17
C LEU A 42 -2.26 -10.17 -12.23
N PHE A 43 -3.55 -10.34 -12.47
CA PHE A 43 -4.59 -9.80 -11.61
C PHE A 43 -4.66 -10.49 -10.24
N GLY A 44 -4.54 -11.82 -10.19
CA GLY A 44 -4.46 -12.57 -8.94
C GLY A 44 -3.31 -12.07 -8.07
N TRP A 45 -2.15 -11.83 -8.68
CA TRP A 45 -1.01 -11.21 -8.01
C TRP A 45 -1.28 -9.79 -7.53
N ALA A 46 -1.88 -8.95 -8.36
CA ALA A 46 -2.26 -7.59 -7.96
C ALA A 46 -3.26 -7.61 -6.78
N MET A 47 -4.21 -8.55 -6.77
CA MET A 47 -5.19 -8.73 -5.70
C MET A 47 -4.54 -9.14 -4.37
N ILE A 48 -3.51 -9.99 -4.40
CA ILE A 48 -2.72 -10.33 -3.20
C ILE A 48 -2.09 -9.05 -2.62
N TRP A 49 -1.41 -8.26 -3.45
CA TRP A 49 -0.78 -7.00 -3.02
C TRP A 49 -1.80 -6.00 -2.49
N MET A 50 -2.92 -5.81 -3.20
CA MET A 50 -4.00 -4.93 -2.78
C MET A 50 -4.60 -5.35 -1.42
N SER A 51 -4.79 -6.65 -1.20
CA SER A 51 -5.29 -7.19 0.06
C SER A 51 -4.33 -6.91 1.22
N ILE A 52 -3.02 -7.14 1.02
CA ILE A 52 -1.98 -6.82 2.01
C ILE A 52 -2.02 -5.33 2.35
N MET A 53 -2.07 -4.45 1.35
CA MET A 53 -2.14 -3.01 1.57
C MET A 53 -3.41 -2.61 2.33
N MET A 54 -4.57 -3.17 1.95
CA MET A 54 -5.87 -2.89 2.57
C MET A 54 -5.88 -3.22 4.08
N VAL A 55 -5.28 -4.34 4.48
CA VAL A 55 -5.20 -4.74 5.90
C VAL A 55 -4.32 -3.78 6.70
N ARG A 56 -3.17 -3.37 6.13
CA ARG A 56 -2.21 -2.48 6.78
C ARG A 56 -2.64 -1.02 6.81
N LEU A 57 -3.49 -0.60 5.88
CA LEU A 57 -3.94 0.77 5.76
C LEU A 57 -4.82 1.17 6.96
N LYS A 58 -4.47 2.27 7.63
CA LYS A 58 -5.21 2.88 8.73
C LYS A 58 -5.40 4.36 8.42
N SER A 59 -6.46 4.94 8.98
CA SER A 59 -6.62 6.39 8.99
C SER A 59 -5.93 6.90 10.25
N VAL A 60 -5.13 7.96 10.11
CA VAL A 60 -4.39 8.53 11.23
C VAL A 60 -4.64 10.02 11.27
N GLU A 61 -4.89 10.54 12.45
CA GLU A 61 -4.96 11.97 12.74
C GLU A 61 -3.79 12.33 13.64
N ALA A 62 -2.98 13.28 13.20
CA ALA A 62 -1.83 13.76 13.95
C ALA A 62 -2.24 14.99 14.77
N THR A 63 -2.05 14.91 16.09
CA THR A 63 -2.29 16.04 17.02
C THR A 63 -0.97 16.55 17.56
N GLN A 64 -0.97 17.53 18.45
CA GLN A 64 0.27 18.09 19.00
C GLN A 64 1.02 17.11 19.91
N ASP A 65 0.28 16.26 20.64
CA ASP A 65 0.84 15.41 21.70
C ASP A 65 0.86 13.92 21.34
N HIS A 66 -0.07 13.48 20.47
CA HIS A 66 -0.23 12.07 20.13
C HIS A 66 -0.77 11.86 18.71
N LEU A 67 -0.62 10.62 18.21
CA LEU A 67 -1.30 10.14 17.01
C LEU A 67 -2.56 9.37 17.37
N VAL A 68 -3.66 9.65 16.66
CA VAL A 68 -4.90 8.88 16.76
C VAL A 68 -5.00 7.97 15.54
N ILE A 69 -4.80 6.67 15.76
CA ILE A 69 -4.95 5.63 14.74
C ILE A 69 -6.39 5.15 14.75
N LYS A 70 -7.14 5.48 13.69
CA LYS A 70 -8.50 5.03 13.47
C LYS A 70 -8.51 3.71 12.70
N SER A 71 -9.12 2.71 13.32
CA SER A 71 -9.35 1.39 12.75
C SER A 71 -10.85 1.09 12.69
N PHE A 72 -11.23 0.01 12.00
CA PHE A 72 -12.62 -0.44 11.98
C PHE A 72 -13.13 -0.85 13.38
N ARG A 73 -12.24 -1.34 14.26
CA ARG A 73 -12.59 -1.80 15.60
C ARG A 73 -12.59 -0.69 16.65
N GLY A 74 -12.22 0.53 16.28
CA GLY A 74 -12.12 1.66 17.21
C GLY A 74 -10.90 2.54 16.94
N GLN A 75 -10.67 3.48 17.85
CA GLN A 75 -9.59 4.45 17.80
C GLN A 75 -8.55 4.12 18.85
N LYS A 76 -7.27 4.26 18.50
CA LYS A 76 -6.14 4.04 19.39
C LYS A 76 -5.26 5.27 19.42
N LYS A 77 -4.88 5.71 20.63
CA LYS A 77 -3.90 6.79 20.82
C LYS A 77 -2.51 6.20 20.94
N VAL A 78 -1.54 6.80 20.26
CA VAL A 78 -0.13 6.41 20.29
C VAL A 78 0.70 7.67 20.55
N ASP A 79 1.52 7.64 21.60
CA ASP A 79 2.41 8.75 21.93
C ASP A 79 3.57 8.80 20.91
N TYR A 80 4.07 10.00 20.62
CA TYR A 80 5.19 10.17 19.68
C TYR A 80 6.46 9.43 20.10
N LYS A 81 6.70 9.29 21.41
CA LYS A 81 7.83 8.54 21.97
C LYS A 81 7.80 7.04 21.64
N ASP A 82 6.63 6.48 21.37
CA ASP A 82 6.47 5.04 21.09
C ASP A 82 6.63 4.72 19.61
N ILE A 83 6.83 5.73 18.76
CA ILE A 83 6.98 5.56 17.32
C ILE A 83 8.46 5.33 17.01
N GLU A 84 8.74 4.20 16.36
CA GLU A 84 10.10 3.79 16.02
C GLU A 84 10.57 4.50 14.75
N TRP A 85 9.72 4.58 13.73
CA TRP A 85 10.03 5.30 12.50
C TRP A 85 8.79 5.64 11.67
N ILE A 86 8.95 6.63 10.80
CA ILE A 86 8.00 7.05 9.77
C ILE A 86 8.74 7.12 8.42
N SER A 87 8.15 6.62 7.34
CA SER A 87 8.78 6.64 6.01
C SER A 87 7.72 6.85 4.93
N GLN A 88 7.94 7.82 4.06
CA GLN A 88 7.09 8.07 2.90
C GLN A 88 7.49 7.15 1.74
N LEU A 89 6.53 6.39 1.22
CA LEU A 89 6.78 5.46 0.13
C LEU A 89 6.88 6.21 -1.21
N ALA A 90 7.82 5.78 -2.07
CA ALA A 90 7.96 6.31 -3.41
C ALA A 90 6.90 5.68 -4.34
N MET A 91 5.68 6.21 -4.31
CA MET A 91 4.56 5.78 -5.15
C MET A 91 3.88 6.97 -5.83
N ILE A 92 3.31 6.71 -7.01
CA ILE A 92 2.50 7.69 -7.74
C ILE A 92 1.15 7.81 -7.03
N ASN A 93 0.75 9.05 -6.75
CA ASN A 93 -0.50 9.49 -6.13
C ASN A 93 -1.62 8.40 -6.10
N PRO A 94 -2.09 7.94 -4.92
CA PRO A 94 -1.82 8.52 -3.61
C PRO A 94 -0.49 8.10 -3.00
N VAL A 95 0.23 9.07 -2.44
CA VAL A 95 1.45 8.82 -1.68
C VAL A 95 1.05 8.19 -0.34
N MET A 96 1.66 7.06 0.00
CA MET A 96 1.43 6.37 1.26
C MET A 96 2.58 6.61 2.24
N ILE A 97 2.24 6.73 3.51
CA ILE A 97 3.20 6.84 4.60
C ILE A 97 3.19 5.53 5.38
N SER A 98 4.35 4.90 5.52
CA SER A 98 4.53 3.76 6.40
C SER A 98 4.96 4.25 7.77
N LEU A 99 4.35 3.72 8.82
CA LEU A 99 4.68 4.06 10.20
C LEU A 99 4.82 2.79 11.03
N LYS A 100 5.86 2.70 11.85
CA LYS A 100 6.07 1.62 12.82
C LYS A 100 6.08 2.20 14.23
N TYR A 101 5.32 1.59 15.11
CA TYR A 101 5.21 2.01 16.51
C TYR A 101 5.16 0.80 17.43
N PHE A 102 5.63 0.97 18.65
CA PHE A 102 5.52 -0.01 19.72
C PHE A 102 4.14 0.08 20.37
N ASP A 103 3.38 -1.01 20.32
CA ASP A 103 2.08 -1.08 20.95
C ASP A 103 2.22 -1.55 22.40
N LYS A 104 2.07 -0.62 23.36
CA LYS A 104 2.13 -0.91 24.80
C LYS A 104 1.09 -1.91 25.29
N GLU A 105 -0.09 -1.98 24.65
CA GLU A 105 -1.15 -2.90 25.08
C GLU A 105 -0.82 -4.35 24.69
N THR A 106 -0.16 -4.54 23.54
CA THR A 106 0.20 -5.88 23.06
C THR A 106 1.66 -6.25 23.28
N GLY A 107 2.51 -5.30 23.68
CA GLY A 107 3.96 -5.51 23.84
C GLY A 107 4.71 -5.73 22.52
N GLU A 108 4.12 -5.35 21.38
CA GLU A 108 4.63 -5.69 20.05
C GLU A 108 4.73 -4.46 19.14
N SER A 109 5.76 -4.43 18.29
CA SER A 109 5.89 -3.39 17.27
C SER A 109 4.95 -3.64 16.09
N LYS A 110 4.08 -2.67 15.80
CA LYS A 110 3.11 -2.73 14.70
C LYS A 110 3.51 -1.79 13.58
N LYS A 111 3.41 -2.28 12.34
CA LYS A 111 3.64 -1.51 11.12
C LYS A 111 2.35 -1.28 10.35
N ILE A 112 1.99 -0.02 10.17
CA ILE A 112 0.78 0.42 9.48
C ILE A 112 1.13 1.25 8.24
N LEU A 113 0.17 1.34 7.32
CA LEU A 113 0.18 2.28 6.21
C LEU A 113 -0.85 3.37 6.48
N ILE A 114 -0.52 4.60 6.11
CA ILE A 114 -1.36 5.77 6.30
C ILE A 114 -1.61 6.37 4.93
N LEU A 115 -2.89 6.65 4.65
CA LEU A 115 -3.30 7.47 3.52
C LEU A 115 -3.56 8.89 4.02
N PRO A 116 -2.74 9.87 3.64
CA PRO A 116 -3.01 11.29 3.89
C PRO A 116 -4.35 11.70 3.27
N GLY A 117 -4.94 12.79 3.76
CA GLY A 117 -6.15 13.35 3.15
C GLY A 117 -5.90 13.78 1.71
N MET A 118 -6.84 13.52 0.78
CA MET A 118 -6.67 13.89 -0.64
C MET A 118 -6.44 15.40 -0.83
N SER A 119 -6.97 16.25 0.06
CA SER A 119 -6.72 17.69 0.04
C SER A 119 -5.22 18.03 0.14
N SER A 120 -4.45 17.22 0.87
CA SER A 120 -2.99 17.35 0.98
C SER A 120 -2.20 16.72 -0.18
N GLN A 121 -2.89 16.06 -1.13
CA GLN A 121 -2.26 15.29 -2.22
C GLN A 121 -2.65 15.75 -3.63
N MET A 122 -3.72 16.54 -3.76
CA MET A 122 -4.13 17.07 -5.07
C MET A 122 -2.98 17.88 -5.70
N PHE A 123 -2.61 17.51 -6.93
CA PHE A 123 -1.65 18.20 -7.80
C PHE A 123 -0.15 18.18 -7.39
N ASN A 124 0.29 17.25 -6.54
CA ASN A 124 1.71 17.08 -6.26
C ASN A 124 2.32 15.86 -7.00
N PHE A 125 2.93 16.10 -8.16
CA PHE A 125 3.65 15.08 -8.94
C PHE A 125 5.11 14.89 -8.50
N ASN A 126 5.54 15.58 -7.43
CA ASN A 126 6.92 15.55 -7.01
C ASN A 126 7.14 14.39 -6.02
N PHE A 127 7.43 13.20 -6.56
CA PHE A 127 7.59 11.94 -5.81
C PHE A 127 8.64 11.98 -4.70
N LEU A 128 9.60 12.90 -4.81
CA LEU A 128 10.67 13.09 -3.84
C LEU A 128 10.29 14.06 -2.72
N LYS A 129 9.32 14.95 -2.98
CA LYS A 129 8.87 15.93 -2.00
C LYS A 129 8.12 15.23 -0.89
N GLU A 130 8.56 15.50 0.32
CA GLU A 130 7.93 14.98 1.51
C GLU A 130 6.61 15.70 1.79
N LEU A 131 5.59 14.94 2.19
CA LEU A 131 4.29 15.48 2.55
C LEU A 131 4.36 16.22 3.88
N GLU A 132 3.57 17.28 4.01
CA GLU A 132 3.46 18.08 5.23
C GLU A 132 3.13 17.22 6.47
N MET A 133 2.25 16.23 6.32
CA MET A 133 1.93 15.29 7.40
C MET A 133 3.17 14.48 7.85
N THR A 134 4.01 14.05 6.91
CA THR A 134 5.25 13.31 7.24
C THR A 134 6.25 14.23 7.94
N ILE A 135 6.40 15.47 7.46
CA ILE A 135 7.27 16.48 8.07
C ILE A 135 6.81 16.77 9.49
N PHE A 136 5.52 17.07 9.68
CA PHE A 136 4.93 17.35 10.98
C PHE A 136 5.14 16.21 11.98
N ILE A 137 4.86 14.96 11.57
CA ILE A 137 5.07 13.81 12.45
C ILE A 137 6.55 13.68 12.78
N ARG A 138 7.45 13.81 11.80
CA ARG A 138 8.89 13.70 12.04
C ARG A 138 9.39 14.73 13.03
N GLU A 139 9.00 15.99 12.90
CA GLU A 139 9.38 17.05 13.84
C GLU A 139 8.94 16.70 15.27
N ARG A 140 7.75 16.13 15.43
CA ARG A 140 7.26 15.64 16.72
C ARG A 140 8.05 14.45 17.22
N LEU A 141 8.43 13.51 16.36
CA LEU A 141 9.29 12.39 16.74
C LEU A 141 10.63 12.87 17.27
N THR A 142 11.31 13.76 16.55
CA THR A 142 12.61 14.30 16.99
C THR A 142 12.50 15.08 18.30
N ALA A 143 11.37 15.74 18.56
CA ALA A 143 11.15 16.46 19.81
C ALA A 143 10.87 15.55 21.02
N PHE A 144 10.15 14.44 20.82
CA PHE A 144 9.67 13.57 21.91
C PHE A 144 10.41 12.24 22.04
N ASN A 145 11.22 11.87 21.05
CA ASN A 145 12.00 10.64 21.01
C ASN A 145 13.47 10.98 20.69
N PRO A 146 14.34 11.13 21.70
CA PRO A 146 15.75 11.46 21.48
C PRO A 146 16.52 10.36 20.75
N ASP A 147 16.03 9.11 20.79
CA ASP A 147 16.66 7.96 20.13
C ASP A 147 16.25 7.83 18.65
N TYR A 148 15.33 8.67 18.18
CA TYR A 148 14.87 8.64 16.80
C TYR A 148 15.94 9.22 15.85
N SER A 149 16.35 8.41 14.87
CA SER A 149 17.22 8.84 13.77
C SER A 149 16.57 8.56 12.42
N LYS A 150 16.66 9.54 11.51
CA LYS A 150 16.19 9.41 10.12
C LYS A 150 16.92 8.30 9.36
N GLU A 151 18.14 7.97 9.76
CA GLU A 151 18.95 6.92 9.12
C GLU A 151 18.38 5.51 9.37
N LEU A 152 17.56 5.34 10.41
CA LEU A 152 16.87 4.10 10.73
C LEU A 152 15.57 3.93 9.91
N GLU A 153 15.17 4.93 9.13
CA GLU A 153 13.99 4.84 8.27
C GLU A 153 14.22 3.83 7.13
N PRO A 154 13.26 2.93 6.86
CA PRO A 154 13.36 2.03 5.72
C PRO A 154 13.34 2.81 4.41
N SER A 155 14.11 2.32 3.43
CA SER A 155 14.15 2.91 2.09
C SER A 155 12.76 2.99 1.47
N ARG A 156 12.48 4.17 0.88
CA ARG A 156 11.21 4.51 0.23
C ARG A 156 10.86 3.58 -0.94
N TRP A 157 11.86 2.90 -1.50
CA TRP A 157 11.75 2.03 -2.67
C TRP A 157 11.49 0.56 -2.34
N ILE A 158 11.60 0.14 -1.07
CA ILE A 158 11.45 -1.28 -0.69
C ILE A 158 10.12 -1.87 -1.18
N PRO A 159 8.95 -1.22 -1.01
CA PRO A 159 7.70 -1.80 -1.49
C PRO A 159 7.66 -1.97 -3.01
N ALA A 160 8.17 -0.99 -3.76
CA ALA A 160 8.24 -1.07 -5.21
C ALA A 160 9.18 -2.20 -5.66
N GLY A 161 10.34 -2.33 -5.01
CA GLY A 161 11.29 -3.42 -5.25
C GLY A 161 10.67 -4.79 -4.97
N LEU A 162 9.93 -4.95 -3.87
CA LEU A 162 9.25 -6.21 -3.56
C LEU A 162 8.15 -6.54 -4.56
N MET A 163 7.36 -5.55 -4.99
CA MET A 163 6.38 -5.76 -6.06
C MET A 163 7.07 -6.21 -7.34
N PHE A 164 8.16 -5.56 -7.74
CA PHE A 164 8.90 -5.93 -8.94
C PHE A 164 9.46 -7.36 -8.86
N VAL A 165 10.13 -7.71 -7.76
CA VAL A 165 10.72 -9.05 -7.56
C VAL A 165 9.65 -10.14 -7.55
N THR A 166 8.51 -9.91 -6.92
CA THR A 166 7.42 -10.90 -6.88
C THR A 166 6.62 -10.97 -8.18
N GLY A 167 6.55 -9.88 -8.95
CA GLY A 167 5.87 -9.83 -10.24
C GLY A 167 6.68 -10.43 -11.38
N LEU A 168 8.02 -10.38 -11.30
CA LEU A 168 8.92 -10.90 -12.34
C LEU A 168 8.66 -12.38 -12.69
N PRO A 169 8.58 -13.33 -11.75
CA PRO A 169 8.27 -14.73 -12.08
C PRO A 169 6.95 -14.89 -12.82
N ILE A 170 5.94 -14.09 -12.46
CA ILE A 170 4.62 -14.14 -13.11
C ILE A 170 4.72 -13.61 -14.52
N MET A 171 5.41 -12.47 -14.73
CA MET A 171 5.67 -11.95 -16.06
C MET A 171 6.42 -12.94 -16.94
N VAL A 172 7.42 -13.64 -16.39
CA VAL A 172 8.17 -14.68 -17.12
C VAL A 172 7.26 -15.86 -17.47
N MET A 173 6.46 -16.38 -16.52
CA MET A 173 5.53 -17.48 -16.81
C MET A 173 4.51 -17.11 -17.88
N VAL A 174 3.95 -15.91 -17.79
CA VAL A 174 2.99 -15.39 -18.78
C VAL A 174 3.65 -15.29 -20.15
N ASN A 175 4.85 -14.69 -20.23
CA ASN A 175 5.57 -14.54 -21.48
C ASN A 175 6.00 -15.89 -22.10
N PHE A 176 6.51 -16.82 -21.28
CA PHE A 176 6.90 -18.16 -21.72
C PHE A 176 5.70 -18.96 -22.22
N HIS A 177 4.52 -18.79 -21.62
CA HIS A 177 3.30 -19.43 -22.10
C HIS A 177 2.88 -18.86 -23.47
N PHE A 178 2.87 -17.53 -23.61
CA PHE A 178 2.56 -16.87 -24.88
C PHE A 178 3.49 -17.27 -26.02
N MET A 179 4.79 -17.40 -25.76
CA MET A 179 5.77 -17.80 -26.77
C MET A 179 5.57 -19.24 -27.28
N ASN A 180 4.93 -20.11 -26.50
CA ASN A 180 4.67 -21.51 -26.87
C ASN A 180 3.27 -21.73 -27.46
N SER A 181 2.40 -20.71 -27.44
CA SER A 181 1.05 -20.73 -28.01
C SER A 181 0.94 -20.12 -29.42
N ILE A 182 2.02 -19.50 -29.91
CA ILE A 182 2.18 -18.97 -31.28
C ILE A 182 2.89 -20.01 -32.13
#